data_AF-A0A1W1CJH0-F1
#
_entry.id   AF-A0A1W1CJH0-F1
#
_cell.length_a   1.000
_cell.length_b   1.000
_cell.length_c   1.000
_cell.angle_alpha   90.00
_cell.angle_beta   90.00
_cell.angle_gamma   90.00
#
_symmetry.space_group_name_H-M   'P 1'
#
loop_
_entity.id
_entity.type
_entity.pdbx_description
1 polymer ?
#
loop_
_entity_poly.entity_id
_entity_poly.type
_entity_poly.pdbx_seq_one_letter_code
_entity_poly.pdbx_strand_id
1 'polypeptide(L)'
;MLLSQKEERGRRFTLALRAGIPVLILVFLVFFTTIYKDNNFIFNLKDSVLLGAITFITIYFIYFLMNLSVQETMIDQTTQGFNKKALIKKLEQTRPQIIACLTIQNLHSLNENYSTEQIDTLLYTITHQLNLLFKQHGFDKVLLGRYRGAEFLIALDGDAQSIRQILEQMIQKNHLLNEIEIDYKFAVITNSSQDFKKIILQLRDLIQSQSVEMQTSPVSLKIQDDKILSSIEKSVISSLKEKNLLLSFRPLLNTYTDTIDTYEIAVKLKASTTKEILPRVYLPIINRLGLGREYDLALAKHIIDLLPLVSEQISFTFNLSPFSLRDQNFQEQLFSYLKEKKVNPHRLIIQLYERKTHHDLKRHLKMLKHFRSQGIRICIDNFGSSNASMEYMKHFRFDMVQFDRDYVTHLEDNTTYAMLNSLIKMSKDLQVQTVAKWVDNEEQKRKLHLLGINYIQGFGVSKALNETDLIHRYNN
;
A
#
# COMPACT_ATOMS: atom_id res chain seq x y z
N MET A 1 -20.76 20.16 -7.09
CA MET A 1 -21.16 20.01 -5.67
C MET A 1 -21.66 18.58 -5.42
N LEU A 2 -21.09 17.93 -4.40
CA LEU A 2 -21.44 16.57 -3.97
C LEU A 2 -22.81 16.53 -3.28
N LEU A 3 -23.51 15.40 -3.34
CA LEU A 3 -24.77 15.18 -2.61
C LEU A 3 -24.58 15.36 -1.11
N SER A 4 -23.48 14.84 -0.56
CA SER A 4 -23.08 14.97 0.85
C SER A 4 -23.03 16.42 1.32
N GLN A 5 -22.45 17.32 0.52
CA GLN A 5 -22.35 18.74 0.84
C GLN A 5 -23.73 19.42 0.79
N LYS A 6 -24.58 19.05 -0.17
CA LYS A 6 -25.93 19.62 -0.30
C LYS A 6 -26.78 19.25 0.93
N GLU A 7 -26.68 18.00 1.36
CA GLU A 7 -27.39 17.52 2.55
C GLU A 7 -26.84 18.10 3.85
N GLU A 8 -25.52 18.23 4.00
CA GLU A 8 -24.94 18.86 5.19
C GLU A 8 -25.34 20.34 5.30
N ARG A 9 -25.40 21.09 4.18
CA ARG A 9 -25.94 22.46 4.18
C ARG A 9 -27.40 22.49 4.60
N GLY A 10 -28.23 21.59 4.07
CA GLY A 10 -29.64 21.46 4.45
C GLY A 10 -29.80 21.14 5.95
N ARG A 11 -29.02 20.19 6.47
CA ARG A 11 -29.01 19.83 7.90
C ARG A 11 -28.65 21.02 8.77
N ARG A 12 -27.58 21.73 8.45
CA ARG A 12 -27.13 22.93 9.19
C ARG A 12 -28.18 24.03 9.15
N PHE A 13 -28.81 24.26 8.00
CA PHE A 13 -29.89 25.23 7.87
C PHE A 13 -31.10 24.86 8.74
N THR A 14 -31.56 23.61 8.72
CA THR A 14 -32.67 23.15 9.57
C THR A 14 -32.34 23.23 11.05
N LEU A 15 -31.11 22.93 11.46
CA LEU A 15 -30.65 23.07 12.84
C LEU A 15 -30.61 24.54 13.27
N ALA A 16 -30.08 25.42 12.43
CA ALA A 16 -30.10 26.87 12.67
C ALA A 16 -31.52 27.40 12.79
N LEU A 17 -32.45 26.93 11.93
CA LEU A 17 -33.86 27.30 11.98
C LEU A 17 -34.53 26.81 13.27
N ARG A 18 -34.29 25.56 13.67
CA ARG A 18 -34.83 24.96 14.90
C ARG A 18 -34.33 25.67 16.16
N ALA A 19 -33.09 26.16 16.14
CA ALA A 19 -32.51 26.94 17.23
C ALA A 19 -32.97 28.41 17.24
N GLY A 20 -33.04 29.03 16.06
CA GLY A 20 -33.30 30.47 15.90
C GLY A 20 -34.76 30.87 15.96
N ILE A 21 -35.70 30.05 15.45
CA ILE A 21 -37.13 30.40 15.46
C ILE A 21 -37.68 30.61 16.88
N PRO A 22 -37.48 29.69 17.86
CA PRO A 22 -38.02 29.87 19.21
C PRO A 22 -37.48 31.13 19.88
N VAL A 23 -36.22 31.44 19.63
CA VAL A 23 -35.55 32.64 20.11
C VAL A 23 -36.17 33.91 19.51
N LEU A 24 -36.34 33.96 18.19
CA LEU A 24 -36.91 35.12 17.51
C LEU A 24 -38.34 35.39 17.96
N ILE A 25 -39.12 34.32 18.18
CA ILE A 25 -40.47 34.40 18.75
C ILE A 25 -40.42 34.97 20.17
N LEU A 26 -39.47 34.53 21.01
CA LEU A 26 -39.34 35.04 22.38
C LEU A 26 -38.95 36.52 22.42
N VAL A 27 -37.97 36.93 21.61
CA VAL A 27 -37.57 38.34 21.49
C VAL A 27 -38.73 39.19 20.96
N PHE A 28 -39.45 38.70 19.94
CA PHE A 28 -40.64 39.38 19.41
C PHE A 28 -41.74 39.50 20.45
N LEU A 29 -42.01 38.46 21.23
CA LEU A 29 -43.00 38.49 22.32
C LEU A 29 -42.61 39.49 23.40
N VAL A 30 -41.35 39.51 23.83
CA VAL A 30 -40.86 40.51 24.80
C VAL A 30 -41.08 41.92 24.24
N PHE A 31 -40.60 42.18 23.03
CA PHE A 31 -40.74 43.49 22.38
C PHE A 31 -42.21 43.91 22.19
N PHE A 32 -43.06 42.99 21.75
CA PHE A 32 -44.50 43.19 21.59
C PHE A 32 -45.16 43.52 22.93
N THR A 33 -44.84 42.79 24.00
CA THR A 33 -45.38 43.07 25.33
C THR A 33 -44.89 44.40 25.91
N THR A 34 -43.65 44.78 25.65
CA THR A 34 -43.06 46.02 26.17
C THR A 34 -43.56 47.26 25.43
N ILE A 35 -43.80 47.17 24.12
CA ILE A 35 -44.16 48.34 23.30
C ILE A 35 -45.67 48.45 23.06
N TYR A 36 -46.37 47.35 22.86
CA TYR A 36 -47.77 47.38 22.44
C TYR A 36 -48.76 47.42 23.62
N LYS A 37 -48.33 47.01 24.82
CA LYS A 37 -49.22 46.88 25.98
C LYS A 37 -49.34 48.15 26.83
N ASP A 38 -48.42 49.09 26.70
CA ASP A 38 -48.45 50.36 27.45
C ASP A 38 -48.01 51.54 26.57
N ASN A 39 -48.94 52.43 26.23
CA ASN A 39 -48.69 53.62 25.40
C ASN A 39 -47.75 54.66 26.05
N ASN A 40 -47.31 54.45 27.29
CA ASN A 40 -46.43 55.35 28.07
C ASN A 40 -45.26 54.60 28.75
N PHE A 41 -44.63 53.63 28.07
CA PHE A 41 -43.52 52.88 28.66
C PHE A 41 -42.22 53.71 28.69
N ILE A 42 -41.82 54.18 29.87
CA ILE A 42 -40.52 54.85 30.09
C ILE A 42 -39.50 53.75 30.43
N PHE A 43 -38.50 53.54 29.56
CA PHE A 43 -37.43 52.57 29.79
C PHE A 43 -36.66 52.91 31.08
N ASN A 44 -36.86 52.13 32.15
CA ASN A 44 -36.01 52.24 33.33
C ASN A 44 -34.70 51.49 33.13
N LEU A 45 -33.68 51.84 33.92
CA LEU A 45 -32.36 51.19 33.89
C LEU A 45 -32.48 49.67 34.09
N LYS A 46 -33.40 49.23 34.95
CA LYS A 46 -33.67 47.81 35.23
C LYS A 46 -34.17 47.05 33.99
N ASP A 47 -35.09 47.65 33.23
CA ASP A 47 -35.66 47.04 32.02
C ASP A 47 -34.61 46.93 30.92
N SER A 48 -33.76 47.95 30.80
CA SER A 48 -32.64 47.95 29.85
C SER A 48 -31.62 46.86 30.17
N VAL A 49 -31.30 46.66 31.45
CA VAL A 49 -30.41 45.58 31.92
C VAL A 49 -31.04 44.20 31.65
N LEU A 50 -32.35 44.04 31.91
CA LEU A 50 -33.05 42.79 31.68
C LEU A 50 -33.09 42.44 30.18
N LEU A 51 -33.38 43.41 29.32
CA LEU A 51 -33.42 43.23 27.87
C LEU A 51 -32.02 42.90 27.32
N GLY A 52 -30.99 43.56 27.83
CA GLY A 52 -29.59 43.27 27.52
C GLY A 52 -29.18 41.85 27.93
N ALA A 53 -29.57 41.40 29.14
CA ALA A 53 -29.30 40.05 29.62
C ALA A 53 -30.01 38.98 28.79
N ILE A 54 -31.30 39.17 28.44
CA ILE A 54 -32.05 38.26 27.58
C ILE A 54 -31.39 38.16 26.20
N THR A 55 -31.00 39.30 25.62
CA THR A 55 -30.32 39.35 24.32
C THR A 55 -28.97 38.61 24.36
N PHE A 56 -28.19 38.81 25.43
CA PHE A 56 -26.90 38.13 25.60
C PHE A 56 -27.05 36.62 25.76
N ILE A 57 -27.94 36.15 26.65
CA ILE A 57 -28.21 34.73 26.87
C ILE A 57 -28.68 34.08 25.56
N THR A 58 -29.50 34.80 24.82
CA THR A 58 -30.02 34.38 23.52
C THR A 58 -28.92 34.19 22.49
N ILE A 59 -28.04 35.17 22.32
CA ILE A 59 -26.90 35.09 21.39
C ILE A 59 -25.97 33.94 21.81
N TYR A 60 -25.70 33.82 23.12
CA TYR A 60 -24.88 32.73 23.66
C TYR A 60 -25.50 31.35 23.40
N PHE A 61 -26.81 31.20 23.57
CA PHE A 61 -27.50 29.92 23.35
C PHE A 61 -27.53 29.53 21.87
N ILE A 62 -27.74 30.49 20.96
CA ILE A 62 -27.60 30.26 19.51
C ILE A 62 -26.16 29.81 19.19
N TYR A 63 -25.16 30.52 19.71
CA TYR A 63 -23.75 30.17 19.51
C TYR A 63 -23.44 28.77 20.06
N PHE A 64 -23.92 28.44 21.26
CA PHE A 64 -23.74 27.14 21.89
C PHE A 64 -24.38 26.00 21.08
N LEU A 65 -25.61 26.18 20.61
CA LEU A 65 -26.29 25.20 19.74
C LEU A 65 -25.61 25.04 18.38
N MET A 66 -25.13 26.14 17.79
CA MET A 66 -24.31 26.09 16.57
C MET A 66 -23.02 25.30 16.82
N ASN A 67 -22.31 25.56 17.92
CA ASN A 67 -21.08 24.86 18.26
C ASN A 67 -21.31 23.35 18.52
N LEU A 68 -22.41 22.99 19.17
CA LEU A 68 -22.80 21.59 19.38
C LEU A 68 -23.07 20.88 18.03
N SER A 69 -23.70 21.57 17.08
CA SER A 69 -24.03 21.01 15.75
C SER A 69 -22.81 20.77 14.85
N VAL A 70 -21.70 21.47 15.12
CA VAL A 70 -20.43 21.35 14.39
C VAL A 70 -19.70 20.05 14.74
N GLN A 71 -19.92 19.49 15.92
CA GLN A 71 -19.23 18.25 16.35
C GLN A 71 -19.71 16.99 15.62
N GLU A 72 -20.92 17.00 15.04
CA GLU A 72 -21.45 15.88 14.27
C GLU A 72 -21.60 16.24 12.78
N THR A 73 -20.50 16.31 12.05
CA THR A 73 -20.56 16.49 10.59
C THR A 73 -20.98 15.20 9.89
N MET A 74 -21.72 15.29 8.76
CA MET A 74 -22.00 14.14 7.90
C MET A 74 -20.92 13.88 6.83
N ILE A 75 -19.96 14.79 6.72
CA ILE A 75 -18.94 14.79 5.68
C ILE A 75 -17.57 14.39 6.25
N ASP A 76 -16.76 13.77 5.39
CA ASP A 76 -15.33 13.58 5.63
C ASP A 76 -14.60 14.87 5.24
N GLN A 77 -13.73 15.37 6.12
CA GLN A 77 -13.11 16.70 5.95
C GLN A 77 -12.15 16.74 4.74
N THR A 78 -11.45 15.64 4.48
CA THR A 78 -10.52 15.50 3.35
C THR A 78 -11.27 15.42 2.03
N THR A 79 -12.17 14.44 1.90
CA THR A 79 -12.78 14.08 0.61
C THR A 79 -14.04 14.88 0.30
N GLN A 80 -14.65 15.50 1.31
CA GLN A 80 -15.97 16.15 1.25
C GLN A 80 -17.14 15.22 0.88
N GLY A 81 -16.87 13.92 0.70
CA GLY A 81 -17.89 12.87 0.58
C GLY A 81 -18.56 12.57 1.92
N PHE A 82 -19.52 11.64 1.94
CA PHE A 82 -20.10 11.17 3.21
C PHE A 82 -19.02 10.50 4.07
N ASN A 83 -19.01 10.79 5.37
CA ASN A 83 -18.20 10.00 6.30
C ASN A 83 -18.84 8.62 6.55
N LYS A 84 -18.06 7.70 7.12
CA LYS A 84 -18.48 6.31 7.37
C LYS A 84 -19.84 6.19 8.05
N LYS A 85 -20.08 6.94 9.13
CA LYS A 85 -21.32 6.85 9.93
C LYS A 85 -22.53 7.33 9.12
N ALA A 86 -22.40 8.47 8.43
CA ALA A 86 -23.45 9.03 7.59
C ALA A 86 -23.74 8.13 6.37
N LEU A 87 -22.70 7.57 5.75
CA LEU A 87 -22.84 6.71 4.59
C LEU A 87 -23.59 5.42 4.91
N ILE A 88 -23.23 4.72 5.99
CA ILE A 88 -23.94 3.49 6.41
C ILE A 88 -25.41 3.81 6.69
N LYS A 89 -25.68 4.88 7.45
CA LYS A 89 -27.06 5.29 7.74
C LYS A 89 -27.86 5.57 6.46
N LYS A 90 -27.23 6.15 5.43
CA LYS A 90 -27.87 6.40 4.14
C LYS A 90 -28.12 5.12 3.36
N LEU A 91 -27.16 4.21 3.32
CA LEU A 91 -27.33 2.89 2.69
C LEU A 91 -28.53 2.15 3.30
N GLU A 92 -28.67 2.17 4.63
CA GLU A 92 -29.80 1.57 5.34
C GLU A 92 -31.16 2.21 5.00
N GLN A 93 -31.18 3.53 4.76
CA GLN A 93 -32.38 4.31 4.45
C GLN A 93 -32.81 4.20 2.99
N THR A 94 -31.87 4.37 2.05
CA THR A 94 -32.18 4.46 0.62
C THR A 94 -32.12 3.10 -0.08
N ARG A 95 -31.42 2.13 0.50
CA ARG A 95 -31.27 0.75 -0.01
C ARG A 95 -31.00 0.69 -1.52
N PRO A 96 -29.88 1.29 -1.98
CA PRO A 96 -29.57 1.36 -3.39
C PRO A 96 -29.36 -0.04 -3.98
N GLN A 97 -29.72 -0.22 -5.25
CA GLN A 97 -29.60 -1.50 -5.95
C GLN A 97 -28.15 -1.92 -6.19
N ILE A 98 -27.23 -0.97 -6.39
CA ILE A 98 -25.82 -1.27 -6.66
C ILE A 98 -24.93 -0.65 -5.59
N ILE A 99 -23.93 -1.42 -5.17
CA ILE A 99 -22.86 -0.97 -4.29
C ILE A 99 -21.52 -1.35 -4.94
N ALA A 100 -20.66 -0.36 -5.07
CA ALA A 100 -19.30 -0.51 -5.55
C ALA A 100 -18.31 -0.04 -4.49
N CYS A 101 -17.14 -0.68 -4.48
CA CYS A 101 -16.00 -0.27 -3.69
C CYS A 101 -14.84 0.01 -4.64
N LEU A 102 -14.28 1.22 -4.57
CA LEU A 102 -13.06 1.63 -5.25
C LEU A 102 -11.97 1.80 -4.18
N THR A 103 -10.80 1.26 -4.42
CA THR A 103 -9.67 1.35 -3.49
C THR A 103 -8.41 1.81 -4.20
N ILE A 104 -7.61 2.61 -3.48
CA ILE A 104 -6.29 3.06 -3.92
C ILE A 104 -5.23 2.16 -3.29
N GLN A 105 -4.67 1.23 -4.06
CA GLN A 105 -3.74 0.21 -3.57
C GLN A 105 -2.43 0.80 -3.06
N ASN A 106 -1.93 1.84 -3.74
CA ASN A 106 -0.66 2.48 -3.43
C ASN A 106 -0.78 3.66 -2.46
N LEU A 107 -1.94 3.91 -1.80
CA LEU A 107 -2.11 5.08 -0.93
C LEU A 107 -1.08 5.15 0.19
N HIS A 108 -0.65 3.99 0.72
CA HIS A 108 0.42 3.93 1.70
C HIS A 108 1.72 4.50 1.13
N SER A 109 2.14 4.04 -0.05
CA SER A 109 3.32 4.56 -0.75
C SER A 109 3.17 6.04 -1.11
N LEU A 110 1.95 6.50 -1.40
CA LEU A 110 1.68 7.92 -1.65
C LEU A 110 1.91 8.75 -0.37
N ASN A 111 1.37 8.30 0.77
CA ASN A 111 1.57 8.97 2.06
C ASN A 111 3.05 9.05 2.49
N GLU A 112 3.89 8.13 2.03
CA GLU A 112 5.34 8.16 2.31
C GLU A 112 6.12 9.13 1.42
N ASN A 113 5.61 9.42 0.23
CA ASN A 113 6.35 10.15 -0.80
C ASN A 113 5.83 11.58 -1.03
N TYR A 114 4.62 11.90 -0.56
CA TYR A 114 3.98 13.21 -0.75
C TYR A 114 3.53 13.80 0.58
N SER A 115 3.40 15.13 0.63
CA SER A 115 2.92 15.80 1.85
C SER A 115 1.45 15.48 2.12
N THR A 116 1.03 15.59 3.38
CA THR A 116 -0.37 15.39 3.78
C THR A 116 -1.33 16.26 2.97
N GLU A 117 -0.96 17.51 2.68
CA GLU A 117 -1.78 18.44 1.89
C GLU A 117 -1.94 17.98 0.43
N GLN A 118 -0.87 17.45 -0.18
CA GLN A 118 -0.92 16.90 -1.54
C GLN A 118 -1.83 15.66 -1.60
N ILE A 119 -1.73 14.78 -0.60
CA ILE A 119 -2.60 13.61 -0.50
C ILE A 119 -4.05 14.01 -0.28
N ASP A 120 -4.32 14.95 0.61
CA ASP A 120 -5.68 15.39 0.88
C ASP A 120 -6.32 16.01 -0.37
N THR A 121 -5.54 16.81 -1.11
CA THR A 121 -5.95 17.37 -2.42
C THR A 121 -6.21 16.27 -3.45
N LEU A 122 -5.38 15.22 -3.47
CA LEU A 122 -5.54 14.07 -4.35
C LEU A 122 -6.87 13.34 -4.07
N LEU A 123 -7.11 12.99 -2.80
CA LEU A 123 -8.31 12.26 -2.39
C LEU A 123 -9.58 13.10 -2.62
N TYR A 124 -9.50 14.41 -2.39
CA TYR A 124 -10.55 15.36 -2.75
C TYR A 124 -10.84 15.34 -4.26
N THR A 125 -9.79 15.42 -5.08
CA THR A 125 -9.91 15.45 -6.55
C THR A 125 -10.57 14.18 -7.09
N ILE A 126 -10.16 13.01 -6.60
CA ILE A 126 -10.75 11.71 -6.97
C ILE A 126 -12.25 11.70 -6.67
N THR A 127 -12.62 12.13 -5.46
CA THR A 127 -14.03 12.15 -5.02
C THR A 127 -14.85 13.09 -5.90
N HIS A 128 -14.30 14.26 -6.24
CA HIS A 128 -14.98 15.23 -7.09
C HIS A 128 -15.12 14.73 -8.54
N GLN A 129 -14.07 14.13 -9.09
CA GLN A 129 -14.07 13.56 -10.44
C GLN A 129 -15.06 12.41 -10.57
N LEU A 130 -15.10 11.48 -9.61
CA LEU A 130 -16.10 10.42 -9.56
C LEU A 130 -17.52 11.01 -9.63
N ASN A 131 -17.82 11.98 -8.78
CA ASN A 131 -19.14 12.61 -8.76
C ASN A 131 -19.48 13.33 -10.07
N LEU A 132 -18.52 13.99 -10.73
CA LEU A 132 -18.74 14.61 -12.05
C LEU A 132 -19.02 13.55 -13.12
N LEU A 133 -18.25 12.47 -13.12
CA LEU A 133 -18.33 11.42 -14.14
C LEU A 133 -19.67 10.67 -14.03
N PHE A 134 -20.13 10.36 -12.80
CA PHE A 134 -21.46 9.79 -12.59
C PHE A 134 -22.58 10.74 -13.03
N LYS A 135 -22.49 12.05 -12.75
CA LYS A 135 -23.49 13.03 -13.21
C LYS A 135 -23.56 13.15 -14.73
N GLN A 136 -22.42 13.09 -15.41
CA GLN A 136 -22.37 13.11 -16.88
C GLN A 136 -23.12 11.91 -17.49
N HIS A 137 -23.17 10.79 -16.78
CA HIS A 137 -23.91 9.59 -17.16
C HIS A 137 -25.35 9.56 -16.62
N GLY A 138 -25.87 10.68 -16.10
CA GLY A 138 -27.26 10.81 -15.65
C GLY A 138 -27.53 10.38 -14.21
N PHE A 139 -26.50 10.07 -13.42
CA PHE A 139 -26.67 9.68 -12.02
C PHE A 139 -26.56 10.89 -11.07
N ASP A 140 -27.69 11.47 -10.70
CA ASP A 140 -27.73 12.66 -9.83
C ASP A 140 -27.71 12.37 -8.33
N LYS A 141 -28.06 11.14 -7.92
CA LYS A 141 -28.23 10.73 -6.51
C LYS A 141 -27.19 9.70 -6.07
N VAL A 142 -25.92 9.92 -6.40
CA VAL A 142 -24.85 9.01 -6.00
C VAL A 142 -24.47 9.22 -4.53
N LEU A 143 -24.54 8.14 -3.76
CA LEU A 143 -23.98 8.07 -2.41
C LEU A 143 -22.49 7.75 -2.54
N LEU A 144 -21.65 8.77 -2.40
CA LEU A 144 -20.20 8.66 -2.45
C LEU A 144 -19.59 9.03 -1.11
N GLY A 145 -18.77 8.15 -0.54
CA GLY A 145 -18.13 8.42 0.75
C GLY A 145 -16.87 7.59 0.99
N ARG A 146 -16.01 8.11 1.86
CA ARG A 146 -14.79 7.43 2.29
C ARG A 146 -15.14 6.48 3.44
N TYR A 147 -14.96 5.18 3.23
CA TYR A 147 -15.29 4.18 4.24
C TYR A 147 -14.15 3.94 5.23
N ARG A 148 -12.94 3.70 4.71
CA ARG A 148 -11.74 3.46 5.52
C ARG A 148 -10.48 3.70 4.68
N GLY A 149 -9.55 4.52 5.16
CA GLY A 149 -8.22 4.65 4.54
C GLY A 149 -8.30 4.98 3.04
N ALA A 150 -7.96 4.02 2.20
CA ALA A 150 -7.97 4.13 0.73
C ALA A 150 -9.29 3.74 0.06
N GLU A 151 -10.30 3.32 0.82
CA GLU A 151 -11.54 2.74 0.32
C GLU A 151 -12.65 3.79 0.19
N PHE A 152 -13.20 3.89 -1.01
CA PHE A 152 -14.32 4.72 -1.40
C PHE A 152 -15.50 3.82 -1.73
N LEU A 153 -16.61 4.02 -1.02
CA LEU A 153 -17.85 3.33 -1.29
C LEU A 153 -18.75 4.22 -2.13
N ILE A 154 -19.35 3.60 -3.14
CA ILE A 154 -20.20 4.23 -4.13
C ILE A 154 -21.48 3.42 -4.18
N ALA A 155 -22.62 4.07 -3.99
CA ALA A 155 -23.90 3.37 -4.06
C ALA A 155 -24.94 4.22 -4.79
N LEU A 156 -25.65 3.57 -5.70
CA LEU A 156 -26.63 4.19 -6.57
C LEU A 156 -27.58 3.13 -7.13
N ASP A 157 -28.70 3.59 -7.67
CA ASP A 157 -29.60 2.75 -8.44
C ASP A 157 -29.17 2.75 -9.91
N GLY A 158 -29.31 1.60 -10.57
CA GLY A 158 -28.93 1.41 -11.95
C GLY A 158 -28.40 0.01 -12.22
N ASP A 159 -27.74 -0.13 -13.35
CA ASP A 159 -27.17 -1.39 -13.81
C ASP A 159 -25.69 -1.52 -13.42
N ALA A 160 -25.31 -2.72 -12.97
CA ALA A 160 -23.96 -3.02 -12.52
C ALA A 160 -22.92 -2.88 -13.65
N GLN A 161 -23.27 -3.25 -14.88
CA GLN A 161 -22.36 -3.19 -16.02
C GLN A 161 -22.08 -1.74 -16.43
N SER A 162 -23.10 -0.90 -16.42
CA SER A 162 -22.97 0.55 -16.65
C SER A 162 -22.04 1.21 -15.63
N ILE A 163 -22.19 0.86 -14.34
CA ILE A 163 -21.34 1.38 -13.26
C ILE A 163 -19.89 0.89 -13.40
N ARG A 164 -19.72 -0.37 -13.80
CA ARG A 164 -18.40 -0.95 -14.06
C ARG A 164 -17.67 -0.20 -15.17
N GLN A 165 -18.34 0.09 -16.29
CA GLN A 165 -17.77 0.86 -17.40
C GLN A 165 -17.35 2.27 -16.98
N ILE A 166 -18.19 2.96 -16.21
CA ILE A 166 -17.91 4.29 -15.64
C ILE A 166 -16.64 4.27 -14.78
N LEU A 167 -16.49 3.25 -13.92
CA LEU A 167 -15.32 3.11 -13.07
C LEU A 167 -14.06 2.73 -13.87
N GLU A 168 -14.16 1.86 -14.87
CA GLU A 168 -13.06 1.53 -15.79
C GLU A 168 -12.57 2.78 -16.54
N GLN A 169 -13.50 3.59 -17.04
CA GLN A 169 -13.18 4.86 -17.71
C GLN A 169 -12.49 5.84 -16.75
N MET A 170 -12.95 5.92 -15.50
CA MET A 170 -12.32 6.75 -14.47
C MET A 170 -10.87 6.33 -14.23
N ILE A 171 -10.63 5.03 -14.07
CA ILE A 171 -9.30 4.48 -13.80
C ILE A 171 -8.36 4.73 -14.98
N GLN A 172 -8.82 4.50 -16.21
CA GLN A 172 -8.01 4.76 -17.42
C GLN A 172 -7.63 6.24 -17.53
N LYS A 173 -8.57 7.15 -17.28
CA LYS A 173 -8.33 8.60 -17.41
C LYS A 173 -7.49 9.19 -16.28
N ASN A 174 -7.57 8.62 -15.08
CA ASN A 174 -7.00 9.18 -13.85
C ASN A 174 -5.86 8.35 -13.27
N HIS A 175 -5.24 7.46 -14.05
CA HIS A 175 -4.05 6.71 -13.64
C HIS A 175 -2.90 7.63 -13.22
N LEU A 176 -2.86 8.87 -13.74
CA LEU A 176 -1.93 9.92 -13.36
C LEU A 176 -2.72 11.19 -12.99
N LEU A 177 -2.66 11.60 -11.72
CA LEU A 177 -3.32 12.81 -11.22
C LEU A 177 -2.29 13.72 -10.58
N ASN A 178 -2.12 14.95 -11.09
CA ASN A 178 -1.10 15.89 -10.63
C ASN A 178 0.31 15.27 -10.59
N GLU A 179 0.68 14.51 -11.62
CA GLU A 179 1.95 13.76 -11.73
C GLU A 179 2.11 12.60 -10.73
N ILE A 180 1.06 12.28 -9.97
CA ILE A 180 1.02 11.16 -9.03
C ILE A 180 0.36 9.96 -9.71
N GLU A 181 1.06 8.83 -9.82
CA GLU A 181 0.46 7.59 -10.32
C GLU A 181 -0.42 6.95 -9.23
N ILE A 182 -1.63 6.54 -9.60
CA ILE A 182 -2.60 5.98 -8.67
C ILE A 182 -3.01 4.59 -9.16
N ASP A 183 -2.79 3.61 -8.30
CA ASP A 183 -3.19 2.22 -8.56
C ASP A 183 -4.58 1.98 -7.99
N TYR A 184 -5.57 1.90 -8.86
CA TYR A 184 -6.96 1.68 -8.50
C TYR A 184 -7.35 0.22 -8.66
N LYS A 185 -8.17 -0.26 -7.74
CA LYS A 185 -8.98 -1.47 -7.94
C LYS A 185 -10.41 -1.22 -7.54
N PHE A 186 -11.34 -1.96 -8.13
CA PHE A 186 -12.73 -1.85 -7.74
C PHE A 186 -13.49 -3.16 -7.89
N ALA A 187 -14.58 -3.27 -7.14
CA ALA A 187 -15.59 -4.30 -7.31
C ALA A 187 -16.97 -3.65 -7.29
N VAL A 188 -17.93 -4.30 -7.97
CA VAL A 188 -19.33 -3.88 -8.06
C VAL A 188 -20.19 -5.08 -7.73
N ILE A 189 -21.18 -4.91 -6.87
CA ILE A 189 -22.15 -5.94 -6.49
C ILE A 189 -23.56 -5.37 -6.59
N THR A 190 -24.48 -6.17 -7.12
CA THR A 190 -25.92 -5.96 -7.00
C THR A 190 -26.37 -6.31 -5.59
N ASN A 191 -26.94 -5.33 -4.90
CA ASN A 191 -27.41 -5.43 -3.54
C ASN A 191 -28.63 -6.39 -3.44
N SER A 192 -28.36 -7.64 -3.07
CA SER A 192 -29.37 -8.69 -2.88
C SER A 192 -29.65 -9.02 -1.41
N SER A 193 -28.94 -8.40 -0.47
CA SER A 193 -29.01 -8.73 0.96
C SER A 193 -29.19 -7.49 1.83
N GLN A 194 -29.86 -7.61 2.97
CA GLN A 194 -30.11 -6.47 3.87
C GLN A 194 -28.90 -6.11 4.78
N ASP A 195 -27.79 -6.87 4.70
CA ASP A 195 -26.62 -6.65 5.55
C ASP A 195 -25.46 -5.99 4.78
N PHE A 196 -25.36 -4.66 4.90
CA PHE A 196 -24.32 -3.87 4.26
C PHE A 196 -22.90 -4.23 4.72
N LYS A 197 -22.73 -4.73 5.96
CA LYS A 197 -21.39 -5.15 6.41
C LYS A 197 -20.91 -6.36 5.63
N LYS A 198 -21.80 -7.33 5.40
CA LYS A 198 -21.52 -8.52 4.60
C LYS A 198 -21.22 -8.16 3.14
N ILE A 199 -21.96 -7.20 2.56
CA ILE A 199 -21.72 -6.75 1.18
C ILE A 199 -20.35 -6.07 1.05
N ILE A 200 -19.98 -5.22 2.01
CA ILE A 200 -18.67 -4.55 2.00
C ILE A 200 -17.53 -5.59 2.11
N LEU A 201 -17.70 -6.63 2.92
CA LEU A 201 -16.75 -7.75 2.99
C LEU A 201 -16.62 -8.48 1.64
N GLN A 202 -17.74 -8.81 1.00
CA GLN A 202 -17.73 -9.44 -0.32
C GLN A 202 -17.03 -8.56 -1.37
N LEU A 203 -17.27 -7.25 -1.36
CA LEU A 203 -16.58 -6.31 -2.26
C LEU A 203 -15.07 -6.33 -2.06
N ARG A 204 -14.61 -6.38 -0.81
CA ARG A 204 -13.18 -6.50 -0.49
C ARG A 204 -12.59 -7.83 -0.94
N ASP A 205 -13.30 -8.93 -0.72
CA ASP A 205 -12.87 -10.25 -1.15
C ASP A 205 -12.69 -10.30 -2.68
N LEU A 206 -13.62 -9.71 -3.44
CA LEU A 206 -13.52 -9.60 -4.90
C LEU A 206 -12.33 -8.75 -5.35
N ILE A 207 -12.08 -7.61 -4.69
CA ILE A 207 -10.90 -6.77 -4.98
C ILE A 207 -9.61 -7.53 -4.69
N GLN A 208 -9.59 -8.32 -3.62
CA GLN A 208 -8.44 -9.14 -3.26
C GLN A 208 -8.28 -10.32 -4.22
N SER A 209 -9.34 -10.99 -4.67
CA SER A 209 -9.24 -12.09 -5.63
C SER A 209 -8.77 -11.61 -7.01
N GLN A 210 -9.12 -10.39 -7.43
CA GLN A 210 -8.56 -9.75 -8.63
C GLN A 210 -7.03 -9.57 -8.56
N SER A 211 -6.43 -9.59 -7.36
CA SER A 211 -4.97 -9.59 -7.21
C SER A 211 -4.32 -10.97 -7.38
N VAL A 212 -5.13 -12.05 -7.35
CA VAL A 212 -4.69 -13.45 -7.34
C VAL A 212 -4.78 -14.10 -8.73
N GLU A 213 -5.47 -13.52 -9.70
CA GLU A 213 -5.58 -14.10 -11.07
C GLU A 213 -4.26 -14.12 -11.88
N MET A 214 -3.17 -13.52 -11.37
CA MET A 214 -1.81 -13.71 -11.91
C MET A 214 -0.96 -14.73 -11.12
N GLN A 215 -1.48 -15.37 -10.08
CA GLN A 215 -0.76 -16.41 -9.33
C GLN A 215 -1.70 -17.56 -8.95
N THR A 216 -1.53 -18.67 -9.68
CA THR A 216 -2.23 -19.95 -9.51
C THR A 216 -2.39 -20.44 -8.06
N SER A 217 -3.60 -20.97 -7.82
CA SER A 217 -4.08 -21.87 -6.76
C SER A 217 -4.77 -21.26 -5.52
N PRO A 218 -6.05 -21.62 -5.25
CA PRO A 218 -6.87 -21.03 -4.20
C PRO A 218 -6.68 -21.75 -2.86
N VAL A 219 -6.33 -21.01 -1.82
CA VAL A 219 -6.58 -21.46 -0.44
C VAL A 219 -7.34 -20.36 0.27
N SER A 220 -8.56 -20.70 0.63
CA SER A 220 -9.52 -19.91 1.39
C SER A 220 -8.95 -19.53 2.76
N LEU A 221 -8.67 -18.25 2.97
CA LEU A 221 -8.45 -17.68 4.29
C LEU A 221 -9.70 -16.89 4.68
N LYS A 222 -10.55 -17.49 5.52
CA LYS A 222 -11.59 -16.78 6.27
C LYS A 222 -10.91 -15.75 7.16
N ILE A 223 -11.15 -14.47 6.92
CA ILE A 223 -10.75 -13.38 7.83
C ILE A 223 -12.05 -12.73 8.34
N GLN A 224 -12.35 -12.97 9.61
CA GLN A 224 -13.38 -12.25 10.37
C GLN A 224 -12.80 -10.92 10.86
N ASP A 225 -13.62 -9.88 10.77
CA ASP A 225 -13.33 -8.49 11.14
C ASP A 225 -13.11 -8.26 12.66
N ASP A 226 -12.21 -7.30 12.91
CA ASP A 226 -12.15 -6.30 13.98
C ASP A 226 -11.90 -6.68 15.47
N LYS A 227 -10.91 -5.94 16.03
CA LYS A 227 -10.62 -5.62 17.45
C LYS A 227 -9.74 -6.52 18.32
N ILE A 228 -9.12 -7.54 17.78
CA ILE A 228 -8.05 -8.29 18.46
C ILE A 228 -6.97 -8.47 17.39
N LEU A 229 -5.71 -8.14 17.68
CA LEU A 229 -4.59 -8.53 16.80
C LEU A 229 -4.87 -9.95 16.32
N SER A 230 -5.02 -10.15 15.00
CA SER A 230 -5.26 -11.49 14.45
C SER A 230 -4.24 -12.44 15.07
N SER A 231 -4.61 -13.67 15.40
CA SER A 231 -3.65 -14.63 15.99
C SER A 231 -2.36 -14.71 15.17
N ILE A 232 -2.49 -14.54 13.85
CA ILE A 232 -1.37 -14.45 12.90
C ILE A 232 -0.56 -13.17 13.09
N GLU A 233 -1.19 -12.01 13.29
CA GLU A 233 -0.47 -10.74 13.55
C GLU A 233 0.30 -10.80 14.87
N LYS A 234 -0.32 -11.35 15.93
CA LYS A 234 0.38 -11.58 17.20
C LYS A 234 1.59 -12.48 16.99
N SER A 235 1.41 -13.57 16.24
CA SER A 235 2.51 -14.46 15.88
C SER A 235 3.61 -13.77 15.06
N VAL A 236 3.27 -12.93 14.07
CA VAL A 236 4.27 -12.18 13.29
C VAL A 236 5.06 -11.25 14.22
N ILE A 237 4.39 -10.50 15.09
CA ILE A 237 5.04 -9.59 16.04
C ILE A 237 5.94 -10.37 17.01
N SER A 238 5.47 -11.49 17.57
CA SER A 238 6.27 -12.31 18.48
C SER A 238 7.48 -12.91 17.77
N SER A 239 7.30 -13.47 16.57
CA SER A 239 8.40 -14.02 15.76
C SER A 239 9.48 -12.97 15.47
N LEU A 240 9.10 -11.73 15.17
CA LEU A 240 10.07 -10.65 14.93
C LEU A 240 10.81 -10.27 16.21
N LYS A 241 10.09 -10.10 17.34
CA LYS A 241 10.70 -9.77 18.64
C LYS A 241 11.69 -10.84 19.10
N GLU A 242 11.35 -12.11 18.88
CA GLU A 242 12.18 -13.25 19.22
C GLU A 242 13.27 -13.53 18.15
N LYS A 243 13.32 -12.74 17.06
CA LYS A 243 14.25 -12.93 15.92
C LYS A 243 14.17 -14.33 15.30
N ASN A 244 12.98 -14.93 15.31
CA ASN A 244 12.70 -16.28 14.80
C ASN A 244 12.57 -16.30 13.27
N LEU A 245 13.66 -15.96 12.59
CA LEU A 245 13.79 -16.01 11.13
C LEU A 245 14.31 -17.39 10.72
N LEU A 246 13.55 -18.12 9.92
CA LEU A 246 14.00 -19.37 9.29
C LEU A 246 14.56 -19.04 7.91
N LEU A 247 15.88 -19.11 7.78
CA LEU A 247 16.60 -18.87 6.55
C LEU A 247 16.75 -20.16 5.75
N SER A 248 16.48 -20.06 4.45
CA SER A 248 16.75 -21.12 3.49
C SER A 248 17.65 -20.59 2.39
N PHE A 249 18.66 -21.37 2.01
CA PHE A 249 19.75 -20.96 1.14
C PHE A 249 19.66 -21.70 -0.19
N ARG A 250 19.37 -20.98 -1.25
CA ARG A 250 19.24 -21.52 -2.60
C ARG A 250 20.55 -21.31 -3.35
N PRO A 251 21.23 -22.37 -3.77
CA PRO A 251 22.53 -22.25 -4.43
C PRO A 251 22.40 -21.65 -5.83
N LEU A 252 23.27 -20.70 -6.14
CA LEU A 252 23.52 -20.22 -7.50
C LEU A 252 24.80 -20.89 -7.99
N LEU A 253 24.68 -21.74 -9.01
CA LEU A 253 25.81 -22.40 -9.65
C LEU A 253 26.42 -21.46 -10.68
N ASN A 254 27.70 -21.17 -10.53
CA ASN A 254 28.48 -20.45 -11.54
C ASN A 254 28.71 -21.38 -12.74
N THR A 255 28.21 -21.01 -13.91
CA THR A 255 28.27 -21.90 -15.09
C THR A 255 29.66 -22.02 -15.70
N TYR A 256 30.58 -21.10 -15.37
CA TYR A 256 31.94 -21.08 -15.91
C TYR A 256 32.91 -21.89 -15.04
N THR A 257 32.76 -21.82 -13.72
CA THR A 257 33.61 -22.55 -12.77
C THR A 257 33.00 -23.86 -12.31
N ASP A 258 31.70 -24.08 -12.55
CA ASP A 258 30.90 -25.20 -12.03
C ASP A 258 30.93 -25.29 -10.48
N THR A 259 31.05 -24.13 -9.81
CA THR A 259 31.07 -24.02 -8.34
C THR A 259 29.92 -23.17 -7.82
N ILE A 260 29.51 -23.42 -6.58
CA ILE A 260 28.54 -22.59 -5.85
C ILE A 260 29.30 -21.61 -4.98
N ASP A 261 29.33 -20.34 -5.39
CA ASP A 261 29.96 -19.22 -4.65
C ASP A 261 28.93 -18.23 -4.08
N THR A 262 27.65 -18.40 -4.42
CA THR A 262 26.57 -17.47 -4.06
C THR A 262 25.31 -18.23 -3.67
N TYR A 263 24.62 -17.79 -2.63
CA TYR A 263 23.31 -18.33 -2.23
C TYR A 263 22.25 -17.22 -2.15
N GLU A 264 21.06 -17.47 -2.71
CA GLU A 264 19.86 -16.65 -2.49
C GLU A 264 19.15 -17.09 -1.21
N ILE A 265 18.92 -16.13 -0.32
CA ILE A 265 18.26 -16.34 0.95
C ILE A 265 16.77 -16.07 0.79
N ALA A 266 15.97 -17.09 1.11
CA ALA A 266 14.52 -16.98 1.28
C ALA A 266 14.15 -17.15 2.76
N VAL A 267 13.29 -16.27 3.27
CA VAL A 267 12.99 -16.14 4.70
C VAL A 267 11.56 -16.56 5.01
N LYS A 268 11.37 -17.42 6.02
CA LYS A 268 10.07 -17.68 6.65
C LYS A 268 10.10 -17.23 8.10
N LEU A 269 8.95 -16.90 8.70
CA LEU A 269 8.86 -16.65 10.14
C LEU A 269 8.39 -17.91 10.86
N LYS A 270 8.91 -18.16 12.07
CA LYS A 270 8.46 -19.26 12.93
C LYS A 270 7.51 -18.73 14.01
N ALA A 271 6.23 -19.08 13.91
CA ALA A 271 5.15 -18.61 14.79
C ALA A 271 5.07 -19.37 16.13
N SER A 272 5.54 -20.62 16.13
CA SER A 272 5.60 -21.56 17.26
C SER A 272 6.54 -22.71 16.88
N THR A 273 6.72 -23.73 17.73
CA THR A 273 7.63 -24.87 17.44
C THR A 273 7.38 -25.57 16.10
N THR A 274 6.17 -25.53 15.54
CA THR A 274 5.81 -26.31 14.33
C THR A 274 5.19 -25.49 13.19
N LYS A 275 4.91 -24.19 13.36
CA LYS A 275 4.20 -23.40 12.34
C LYS A 275 5.08 -22.34 11.69
N GLU A 276 5.28 -22.48 10.38
CA GLU A 276 5.94 -21.50 9.52
C GLU A 276 4.93 -20.50 8.93
N ILE A 277 5.34 -19.23 8.80
CA ILE A 277 4.60 -18.19 8.09
C ILE A 277 5.40 -17.76 6.87
N LEU A 278 4.75 -17.82 5.70
CA LEU A 278 5.36 -17.49 4.42
C LEU A 278 5.43 -15.96 4.20
N PRO A 279 6.40 -15.45 3.41
CA PRO A 279 6.53 -14.03 3.04
C PRO A 279 5.23 -13.38 2.59
N ARG A 280 4.47 -14.05 1.71
CA ARG A 280 3.18 -13.57 1.20
C ARG A 280 2.13 -13.30 2.29
N VAL A 281 2.29 -13.90 3.48
CA VAL A 281 1.41 -13.71 4.63
C VAL A 281 1.96 -12.64 5.57
N TYR A 282 3.25 -12.70 5.92
CA TYR A 282 3.81 -11.80 6.93
C TYR A 282 4.26 -10.44 6.38
N LEU A 283 4.76 -10.34 5.15
CA LEU A 283 5.25 -9.07 4.60
C LEU A 283 4.14 -7.99 4.54
N PRO A 284 2.89 -8.30 4.10
CA PRO A 284 1.80 -7.33 4.17
C PRO A 284 1.48 -6.86 5.61
N ILE A 285 1.62 -7.76 6.59
CA ILE A 285 1.39 -7.45 8.00
C ILE A 285 2.50 -6.53 8.52
N ILE A 286 3.76 -6.87 8.26
CA ILE A 286 4.94 -6.07 8.63
C ILE A 286 4.82 -4.65 8.07
N ASN A 287 4.49 -4.53 6.78
CA ASN A 287 4.33 -3.23 6.12
C ASN A 287 3.20 -2.41 6.75
N ARG A 288 2.02 -3.02 6.96
CA ARG A 288 0.88 -2.34 7.59
C ARG A 288 1.16 -1.91 9.03
N LEU A 289 1.99 -2.66 9.75
CA LEU A 289 2.38 -2.34 11.14
C LEU A 289 3.60 -1.42 11.22
N GLY A 290 4.21 -1.03 10.09
CA GLY A 290 5.42 -0.19 10.08
C GLY A 290 6.70 -0.89 10.59
N LEU A 291 6.69 -2.22 10.67
CA LEU A 291 7.79 -3.04 11.22
C LEU A 291 8.86 -3.42 10.18
N GLY A 292 8.77 -2.89 8.95
CA GLY A 292 9.67 -3.24 7.85
C GLY A 292 11.15 -3.03 8.17
N ARG A 293 11.49 -1.90 8.80
CA ARG A 293 12.87 -1.56 9.21
C ARG A 293 13.43 -2.53 10.25
N GLU A 294 12.61 -2.87 11.25
CA GLU A 294 13.03 -3.80 12.30
C GLU A 294 13.29 -5.19 11.73
N TYR A 295 12.42 -5.66 10.84
CA TYR A 295 12.59 -6.91 10.12
C TYR A 295 13.85 -6.91 9.23
N ASP A 296 14.00 -5.91 8.38
CA ASP A 296 15.13 -5.80 7.44
C ASP A 296 16.47 -5.75 8.20
N LEU A 297 16.51 -5.02 9.33
CA LEU A 297 17.71 -4.93 10.15
C LEU A 297 18.00 -6.25 10.87
N ALA A 298 16.98 -6.91 11.41
CA ALA A 298 17.13 -8.22 12.05
C ALA A 298 17.63 -9.27 11.04
N LEU A 299 17.10 -9.27 9.82
CA LEU A 299 17.55 -10.13 8.72
C LEU A 299 19.00 -9.82 8.35
N ALA A 300 19.34 -8.56 8.10
CA ALA A 300 20.70 -8.19 7.70
C ALA A 300 21.73 -8.56 8.78
N LYS A 301 21.43 -8.31 10.07
CA LYS A 301 22.30 -8.71 11.18
C LYS A 301 22.50 -10.22 11.23
N HIS A 302 21.42 -11.00 11.10
CA HIS A 302 21.49 -12.45 11.07
C HIS A 302 22.39 -12.95 9.91
N ILE A 303 22.21 -12.41 8.70
CA ILE A 303 23.04 -12.76 7.55
C ILE A 303 24.51 -12.40 7.77
N ILE A 304 24.79 -11.22 8.36
CA ILE A 304 26.15 -10.78 8.69
C ILE A 304 26.80 -11.73 9.70
N ASP A 305 26.05 -12.20 10.70
CA ASP A 305 26.55 -13.14 11.70
C ASP A 305 26.85 -14.53 11.13
N LEU A 306 26.21 -14.92 10.01
CA LEU A 306 26.45 -16.19 9.33
C LEU A 306 27.67 -16.18 8.41
N LEU A 307 28.07 -15.03 7.86
CA LEU A 307 29.17 -14.93 6.90
C LEU A 307 30.52 -15.47 7.41
N PRO A 308 30.91 -15.28 8.69
CA PRO A 308 32.12 -15.89 9.24
C PRO A 308 32.06 -17.41 9.40
N LEU A 309 30.88 -18.02 9.35
CA LEU A 309 30.67 -19.46 9.56
C LEU A 309 30.70 -20.27 8.25
N VAL A 310 30.92 -19.60 7.12
CA VAL A 310 31.02 -20.20 5.79
C VAL A 310 32.29 -19.68 5.10
N SER A 311 32.73 -20.38 4.04
CA SER A 311 33.93 -20.00 3.27
C SER A 311 33.90 -18.52 2.85
N GLU A 312 35.08 -17.86 2.87
CA GLU A 312 35.23 -16.43 2.53
C GLU A 312 34.81 -16.10 1.10
N GLN A 313 34.77 -17.11 0.21
CA GLN A 313 34.32 -16.97 -1.17
C GLN A 313 32.78 -16.91 -1.28
N ILE A 314 32.06 -17.32 -0.23
CA ILE A 314 30.60 -17.38 -0.25
C ILE A 314 29.99 -16.01 -0.05
N SER A 315 29.04 -15.72 -0.93
CA SER A 315 28.22 -14.51 -0.92
C SER A 315 26.74 -14.84 -0.70
N PHE A 316 26.02 -13.91 -0.08
CA PHE A 316 24.59 -14.03 0.15
C PHE A 316 23.83 -12.94 -0.59
N THR A 317 22.84 -13.37 -1.39
CA THR A 317 21.84 -12.48 -1.98
C THR A 317 20.53 -12.55 -1.20
N PHE A 318 19.98 -11.39 -0.86
CA PHE A 318 18.78 -11.29 -0.04
C PHE A 318 18.06 -9.98 -0.32
N ASN A 319 16.77 -9.95 0.01
CA ASN A 319 15.92 -8.82 -0.28
C ASN A 319 15.86 -7.86 0.90
N LEU A 320 15.97 -6.57 0.62
CA LEU A 320 15.69 -5.50 1.56
C LEU A 320 14.70 -4.53 0.95
N SER A 321 13.82 -3.95 1.77
CA SER A 321 12.87 -2.97 1.26
C SER A 321 13.58 -1.66 0.87
N PRO A 322 13.19 -1.02 -0.26
CA PRO A 322 13.68 0.33 -0.58
C PRO A 322 13.36 1.37 0.50
N PHE A 323 12.38 1.10 1.37
CA PHE A 323 12.07 1.95 2.51
C PHE A 323 13.20 1.91 3.55
N SER A 324 13.63 0.72 3.97
CA SER A 324 14.76 0.58 4.90
C SER A 324 16.05 1.12 4.30
N LEU A 325 16.31 0.87 3.01
CA LEU A 325 17.51 1.39 2.35
C LEU A 325 17.54 2.92 2.26
N ARG A 326 16.40 3.62 2.25
CA ARG A 326 16.34 5.10 2.26
C ARG A 326 16.50 5.70 3.66
N ASP A 327 16.31 4.91 4.71
CA ASP A 327 16.36 5.36 6.10
C ASP A 327 17.82 5.49 6.57
N GLN A 328 18.20 6.69 6.99
CA GLN A 328 19.59 6.98 7.38
C GLN A 328 19.99 6.21 8.64
N ASN A 329 19.08 6.06 9.61
CA ASN A 329 19.35 5.31 10.83
C ASN A 329 19.54 3.81 10.54
N PHE A 330 18.77 3.23 9.63
CA PHE A 330 19.00 1.87 9.13
C PHE A 330 20.40 1.72 8.50
N GLN A 331 20.78 2.64 7.62
CA GLN A 331 22.09 2.62 6.97
C GLN A 331 23.23 2.68 7.99
N GLU A 332 23.17 3.65 8.92
CA GLU A 332 24.17 3.81 9.98
C GLU A 332 24.31 2.55 10.83
N GLN A 333 23.19 1.92 11.22
CA GLN A 333 23.21 0.68 11.99
C GLN A 333 23.77 -0.50 11.19
N LEU A 334 23.41 -0.64 9.91
CA LEU A 334 23.92 -1.71 9.05
C LEU A 334 25.43 -1.60 8.85
N PHE A 335 25.93 -0.43 8.46
CA PHE A 335 27.35 -0.23 8.20
C PHE A 335 28.20 -0.30 9.48
N SER A 336 27.67 0.20 10.61
CA SER A 336 28.32 0.04 11.91
C SER A 336 28.43 -1.43 12.30
N TYR A 337 27.38 -2.23 12.08
CA TYR A 337 27.39 -3.66 12.39
C TYR A 337 28.33 -4.44 11.48
N LEU A 338 28.38 -4.13 10.18
CA LEU A 338 29.37 -4.69 9.25
C LEU A 338 30.81 -4.45 9.72
N LYS A 339 31.10 -3.22 10.15
CA LYS A 339 32.42 -2.84 10.66
C LYS A 339 32.76 -3.56 11.97
N GLU A 340 31.81 -3.64 12.89
CA GLU A 340 31.94 -4.36 14.16
C GLU A 340 32.29 -5.84 13.94
N LYS A 341 31.58 -6.49 13.02
CA LYS A 341 31.74 -7.91 12.70
C LYS A 341 32.91 -8.20 11.75
N LYS A 342 33.59 -7.16 11.25
CA LYS A 342 34.73 -7.25 10.31
C LYS A 342 34.40 -8.07 9.05
N VAL A 343 33.15 -8.03 8.61
CA VAL A 343 32.68 -8.75 7.43
C VAL A 343 32.93 -7.90 6.19
N ASN A 344 33.49 -8.49 5.14
CA ASN A 344 33.66 -7.82 3.85
C ASN A 344 32.28 -7.52 3.23
N PRO A 345 31.90 -6.25 3.03
CA PRO A 345 30.59 -5.88 2.48
C PRO A 345 30.31 -6.44 1.09
N HIS A 346 31.36 -6.76 0.29
CA HIS A 346 31.22 -7.36 -1.04
C HIS A 346 30.53 -8.72 -1.00
N ARG A 347 30.53 -9.40 0.15
CA ARG A 347 29.85 -10.71 0.32
C ARG A 347 28.33 -10.55 0.45
N LEU A 348 27.81 -9.34 0.63
CA LEU A 348 26.39 -9.05 0.63
C LEU A 348 25.94 -8.56 -0.75
N ILE A 349 24.86 -9.16 -1.25
CA ILE A 349 24.19 -8.76 -2.49
C ILE A 349 22.74 -8.39 -2.13
N ILE A 350 22.39 -7.11 -2.23
CA ILE A 350 21.02 -6.67 -2.00
C ILE A 350 20.23 -6.82 -3.29
N GLN A 351 19.16 -7.60 -3.24
CA GLN A 351 18.23 -7.80 -4.34
C GLN A 351 17.07 -6.82 -4.24
N LEU A 352 16.80 -6.16 -5.36
CA LEU A 352 15.71 -5.21 -5.53
C LEU A 352 14.63 -5.86 -6.39
N TYR A 353 13.40 -5.92 -5.87
CA TYR A 353 12.23 -6.27 -6.66
C TYR A 353 11.70 -5.02 -7.33
N GLU A 354 11.86 -4.90 -8.65
CA GLU A 354 11.30 -3.77 -9.37
C GLU A 354 10.24 -4.21 -10.39
N ARG A 355 9.05 -3.62 -10.27
CA ARG A 355 7.94 -3.81 -11.23
C ARG A 355 7.51 -2.49 -11.88
N LYS A 356 7.97 -1.33 -11.40
CA LYS A 356 7.61 0.01 -11.93
C LYS A 356 8.78 0.98 -11.80
N THR A 357 8.94 1.95 -12.70
CA THR A 357 9.97 2.97 -12.53
C THR A 357 9.66 3.84 -11.29
N HIS A 358 10.63 4.02 -10.38
CA HIS A 358 10.48 4.95 -9.26
C HIS A 358 10.33 6.40 -9.76
N HIS A 359 9.28 7.10 -9.31
CA HIS A 359 9.05 8.52 -9.67
C HIS A 359 10.23 9.45 -9.33
N ASP A 360 11.01 9.12 -8.29
CA ASP A 360 12.28 9.77 -7.98
C ASP A 360 13.45 8.80 -8.18
N LEU A 361 13.59 8.34 -9.43
CA LEU A 361 14.69 7.50 -9.88
C LEU A 361 16.04 8.07 -9.42
N LYS A 362 16.22 9.40 -9.49
CA LYS A 362 17.47 10.07 -9.10
C LYS A 362 17.82 9.82 -7.63
N ARG A 363 16.88 10.00 -6.70
CA ARG A 363 17.11 9.76 -5.27
C ARG A 363 17.31 8.29 -4.97
N HIS A 364 16.54 7.41 -5.60
CA HIS A 364 16.71 5.97 -5.46
C HIS A 364 18.11 5.53 -5.91
N LEU A 365 18.55 5.97 -7.09
CA LEU A 365 19.88 5.65 -7.61
C LEU A 365 21.00 6.26 -6.77
N LYS A 366 20.81 7.44 -6.17
CA LYS A 366 21.78 8.03 -5.24
C LYS A 366 21.96 7.14 -4.00
N MET A 367 20.86 6.61 -3.47
CA MET A 367 20.88 5.66 -2.36
C MET A 367 21.61 4.37 -2.76
N LEU A 368 21.29 3.75 -3.89
CA LEU A 368 22.00 2.54 -4.34
C LEU A 368 23.50 2.77 -4.58
N LYS A 369 23.87 3.94 -5.12
CA LYS A 369 25.29 4.34 -5.30
C LYS A 369 26.00 4.44 -3.96
N HIS A 370 25.32 4.90 -2.91
CA HIS A 370 25.90 4.93 -1.57
C HIS A 370 26.21 3.53 -1.05
N PHE A 371 25.26 2.58 -1.15
CA PHE A 371 25.50 1.18 -0.76
C PHE A 371 26.65 0.54 -1.54
N ARG A 372 26.71 0.74 -2.86
CA ARG A 372 27.85 0.28 -3.67
C ARG A 372 29.18 0.92 -3.27
N SER A 373 29.18 2.21 -2.91
CA SER A 373 30.40 2.88 -2.42
C SER A 373 30.92 2.32 -1.10
N GLN A 374 30.05 1.67 -0.32
CA GLN A 374 30.42 0.94 0.90
C GLN A 374 30.80 -0.54 0.60
N GLY A 375 30.84 -0.95 -0.67
CA GLY A 375 31.23 -2.29 -1.10
C GLY A 375 30.08 -3.29 -1.20
N ILE A 376 28.84 -2.94 -0.87
CA ILE A 376 27.70 -3.85 -0.99
C ILE A 376 27.29 -3.96 -2.46
N ARG A 377 27.13 -5.20 -2.96
CA ARG A 377 26.69 -5.45 -4.34
C ARG A 377 25.18 -5.30 -4.48
N ILE A 378 24.73 -4.85 -5.64
CA ILE A 378 23.32 -4.63 -5.94
C ILE A 378 22.87 -5.51 -7.10
N CYS A 379 21.76 -6.21 -6.87
CA CYS A 379 21.11 -7.09 -7.83
C CYS A 379 19.70 -6.58 -8.14
N ILE A 380 19.30 -6.61 -9.41
CA ILE A 380 17.91 -6.35 -9.82
C ILE A 380 17.22 -7.68 -10.17
N ASP A 381 16.02 -7.89 -9.64
CA ASP A 381 15.22 -9.09 -9.89
C ASP A 381 14.14 -8.86 -10.97
N ASN A 382 13.67 -9.96 -11.59
CA ASN A 382 12.67 -10.01 -12.67
C ASN A 382 13.03 -9.12 -13.87
N PHE A 383 14.32 -9.08 -14.21
CA PHE A 383 14.84 -8.28 -15.30
C PHE A 383 14.24 -8.70 -16.65
N GLY A 384 13.72 -7.72 -17.39
CA GLY A 384 13.09 -7.90 -18.71
C GLY A 384 11.57 -8.16 -18.69
N SER A 385 10.95 -8.27 -17.50
CA SER A 385 9.49 -8.36 -17.36
C SER A 385 8.74 -7.05 -17.61
N SER A 386 9.43 -5.91 -17.52
CA SER A 386 8.86 -4.58 -17.71
C SER A 386 9.87 -3.58 -18.29
N ASN A 387 9.37 -2.49 -18.88
CA ASN A 387 10.22 -1.42 -19.43
C ASN A 387 11.08 -0.72 -18.36
N ALA A 388 10.66 -0.75 -17.09
CA ALA A 388 11.37 -0.10 -15.98
C ALA A 388 12.80 -0.63 -15.84
N SER A 389 13.03 -1.94 -15.99
CA SER A 389 14.34 -2.55 -15.81
C SER A 389 15.41 -1.96 -16.75
N MET A 390 15.03 -1.58 -17.98
CA MET A 390 15.93 -0.96 -18.96
C MET A 390 16.31 0.47 -18.56
N GLU A 391 15.35 1.21 -18.01
CA GLU A 391 15.58 2.58 -17.54
C GLU A 391 16.57 2.61 -16.37
N TYR A 392 16.44 1.67 -15.42
CA TYR A 392 17.42 1.54 -14.33
C TYR A 392 18.83 1.22 -14.84
N MET A 393 18.94 0.25 -15.76
CA MET A 393 20.23 -0.14 -16.35
C MET A 393 20.96 1.01 -17.05
N LYS A 394 20.23 1.94 -17.66
CA LYS A 394 20.81 3.13 -18.29
C LYS A 394 21.49 4.07 -17.29
N HIS A 395 20.96 4.17 -16.08
CA HIS A 395 21.36 5.19 -15.11
C HIS A 395 22.14 4.64 -13.91
N PHE A 396 22.19 3.31 -13.76
CA PHE A 396 22.85 2.62 -12.67
C PHE A 396 23.53 1.35 -13.13
N ARG A 397 24.77 1.18 -12.68
CA ARG A 397 25.52 -0.05 -12.90
C ARG A 397 25.12 -1.04 -11.80
N PHE A 398 24.44 -2.11 -12.15
CA PHE A 398 24.19 -3.23 -11.25
C PHE A 398 25.41 -4.15 -11.21
N ASP A 399 25.57 -4.90 -10.12
CA ASP A 399 26.56 -5.97 -10.05
C ASP A 399 25.99 -7.27 -10.65
N MET A 400 24.67 -7.44 -10.53
CA MET A 400 23.96 -8.63 -10.98
C MET A 400 22.54 -8.30 -11.49
N VAL A 401 22.08 -9.05 -12.48
CA VAL A 401 20.68 -9.04 -12.96
C VAL A 401 20.13 -10.46 -12.91
N GLN A 402 18.94 -10.65 -12.33
CA GLN A 402 18.22 -11.92 -12.41
C GLN A 402 17.12 -11.80 -13.45
N PHE A 403 17.17 -12.65 -14.47
CA PHE A 403 16.15 -12.68 -15.51
C PHE A 403 14.82 -13.16 -14.97
N ASP A 404 13.75 -12.59 -15.53
CA ASP A 404 12.40 -13.07 -15.27
C ASP A 404 12.25 -14.54 -15.66
N ARG A 405 11.39 -15.25 -14.90
CA ARG A 405 11.10 -16.67 -15.09
C ARG A 405 10.64 -16.97 -16.52
N ASP A 406 9.94 -16.07 -17.17
CA ASP A 406 9.35 -16.30 -18.49
C ASP A 406 10.43 -16.57 -19.55
N TYR A 407 11.61 -15.94 -19.45
CA TYR A 407 12.73 -16.17 -20.36
C TYR A 407 13.28 -17.60 -20.27
N VAL A 408 13.33 -18.17 -19.06
CA VAL A 408 13.86 -19.52 -18.83
C VAL A 408 12.79 -20.57 -19.15
N THR A 409 11.53 -20.28 -18.82
CA THR A 409 10.41 -21.20 -19.04
C THR A 409 10.11 -21.37 -20.53
N HIS A 410 10.26 -20.31 -21.33
CA HIS A 410 10.00 -20.33 -22.78
C HIS A 410 11.28 -20.28 -23.61
N LEU A 411 12.39 -20.85 -23.11
CA LEU A 411 13.70 -20.82 -23.78
C LEU A 411 13.70 -21.47 -25.17
N GLU A 412 12.74 -22.34 -25.46
CA GLU A 412 12.56 -22.99 -26.78
C GLU A 412 11.92 -22.09 -27.83
N ASP A 413 11.25 -21.02 -27.42
CA ASP A 413 10.68 -20.04 -28.35
C ASP A 413 11.81 -19.17 -28.94
N ASN A 414 11.89 -19.13 -30.27
CA ASN A 414 12.95 -18.41 -30.98
C ASN A 414 12.97 -16.91 -30.64
N THR A 415 11.80 -16.30 -30.41
CA THR A 415 11.70 -14.88 -30.06
C THR A 415 12.27 -14.63 -28.67
N THR A 416 11.83 -15.43 -27.68
CA THR A 416 12.31 -15.40 -26.30
C THR A 416 13.81 -15.65 -26.22
N TYR A 417 14.31 -16.64 -26.96
CA TYR A 417 15.73 -16.96 -27.05
C TYR A 417 16.55 -15.79 -27.62
N ALA A 418 16.11 -15.19 -28.74
CA ALA A 418 16.79 -14.05 -29.35
C ALA A 418 16.79 -12.81 -28.44
N MET A 419 15.69 -12.55 -27.74
CA MET A 419 15.60 -11.49 -26.73
C MET A 419 16.58 -11.75 -25.59
N LEU A 420 16.54 -12.92 -24.97
CA LEU A 420 17.44 -13.29 -23.87
C LEU A 420 18.91 -13.18 -24.29
N ASN A 421 19.28 -13.69 -25.46
CA ASN A 421 20.63 -13.57 -26.00
C ASN A 421 21.08 -12.10 -26.13
N SER A 422 20.20 -11.23 -26.61
CA SER A 422 20.48 -9.79 -26.74
C SER A 422 20.67 -9.13 -25.36
N LEU A 423 19.85 -9.51 -24.37
CA LEU A 423 19.95 -9.01 -23.01
C LEU A 423 21.22 -9.47 -22.30
N ILE A 424 21.63 -10.73 -22.52
CA ILE A 424 22.89 -11.27 -21.98
C ILE A 424 24.07 -10.54 -22.58
N LYS A 425 24.07 -10.32 -23.90
CA LYS A 425 25.11 -9.56 -24.58
C LYS A 425 25.22 -8.13 -24.03
N MET A 426 24.09 -7.44 -23.87
CA MET A 426 24.06 -6.11 -23.24
C MET A 426 24.60 -6.14 -21.81
N SER A 427 24.21 -7.14 -21.01
CA SER A 427 24.70 -7.30 -19.63
C SER A 427 26.21 -7.50 -19.60
N LYS A 428 26.76 -8.29 -20.52
CA LYS A 428 28.20 -8.51 -20.68
C LYS A 428 28.93 -7.21 -21.04
N ASP A 429 28.42 -6.45 -22.01
CA ASP A 429 29.00 -5.17 -22.42
C ASP A 429 29.01 -4.13 -21.28
N LEU A 430 28.02 -4.23 -20.37
CA LEU A 430 27.91 -3.40 -19.17
C LEU A 430 28.63 -3.99 -17.95
N GLN A 431 29.31 -5.13 -18.09
CA GLN A 431 30.02 -5.86 -17.04
C GLN A 431 29.13 -6.26 -15.84
N VAL A 432 27.88 -6.62 -16.13
CA VAL A 432 26.89 -7.08 -15.15
C VAL A 432 26.77 -8.60 -15.20
N GLN A 433 26.81 -9.25 -14.04
CA GLN A 433 26.63 -10.70 -13.95
C GLN A 433 25.14 -11.07 -14.17
N THR A 434 24.87 -12.10 -14.93
CA THR A 434 23.49 -12.54 -15.21
C THR A 434 23.12 -13.81 -14.46
N VAL A 435 21.90 -13.88 -13.94
CA VAL A 435 21.33 -15.05 -13.27
C VAL A 435 20.08 -15.52 -14.00
N ALA A 436 19.98 -16.83 -14.26
CA ALA A 436 18.75 -17.48 -14.72
C ALA A 436 18.19 -18.38 -13.60
N LYS A 437 16.93 -18.15 -13.22
CA LYS A 437 16.22 -18.94 -12.20
C LYS A 437 15.25 -19.93 -12.86
N TRP A 438 14.85 -20.96 -12.12
CA TRP A 438 13.94 -22.02 -12.57
C TRP A 438 14.53 -22.93 -13.65
N VAL A 439 15.83 -23.23 -13.52
CA VAL A 439 16.53 -24.21 -14.36
C VAL A 439 16.31 -25.60 -13.79
N ASP A 440 15.45 -26.39 -14.42
CA ASP A 440 14.96 -27.66 -13.88
C ASP A 440 15.54 -28.89 -14.61
N ASN A 441 16.19 -28.70 -15.76
CA ASN A 441 16.81 -29.80 -16.52
C ASN A 441 18.18 -29.44 -17.13
N GLU A 442 18.94 -30.48 -17.50
CA GLU A 442 20.29 -30.36 -18.07
C GLU A 442 20.31 -29.67 -19.44
N GLU A 443 19.23 -29.78 -20.23
CA GLU A 443 19.17 -29.12 -21.54
C GLU A 443 19.10 -27.60 -21.39
N GLN A 444 18.27 -27.09 -20.48
CA GLN A 444 18.20 -25.67 -20.11
C GLN A 444 19.56 -25.19 -19.59
N LYS A 445 20.20 -25.97 -18.68
CA LYS A 445 21.54 -25.67 -18.17
C LYS A 445 22.54 -25.49 -19.31
N ARG A 446 22.59 -26.44 -20.26
CA ARG A 446 23.48 -26.39 -21.43
C ARG A 446 23.19 -25.18 -22.32
N LYS A 447 21.92 -24.90 -22.63
CA LYS A 447 21.52 -23.76 -23.48
C LYS A 447 21.88 -22.42 -22.83
N LEU A 448 21.60 -22.25 -21.54
CA LEU A 448 21.91 -21.03 -20.80
C LEU A 448 23.42 -20.81 -20.64
N HIS A 449 24.19 -21.89 -20.44
CA HIS A 449 25.65 -21.81 -20.44
C HIS A 449 26.20 -21.36 -21.81
N LEU A 450 25.70 -21.93 -22.92
CA LEU A 450 26.09 -21.52 -24.27
C LEU A 450 25.73 -20.06 -24.60
N LEU A 451 24.62 -19.57 -24.05
CA LEU A 451 24.23 -18.17 -24.14
C LEU A 451 25.12 -17.22 -23.32
N GLY A 452 25.93 -17.77 -22.39
CA GLY A 452 26.85 -17.00 -21.57
C GLY A 452 26.30 -16.54 -20.22
N ILE A 453 25.23 -17.17 -19.72
CA ILE A 453 24.69 -16.89 -18.38
C ILE A 453 25.74 -17.20 -17.31
N ASN A 454 26.05 -16.24 -16.43
CA ASN A 454 27.00 -16.44 -15.32
C ASN A 454 26.50 -17.41 -14.25
N TYR A 455 25.24 -17.29 -13.83
CA TYR A 455 24.70 -18.06 -12.71
C TYR A 455 23.36 -18.71 -13.04
N ILE A 456 23.16 -19.93 -12.56
CA ILE A 456 21.88 -20.64 -12.68
C ILE A 456 21.36 -21.14 -11.32
N GLN A 457 20.05 -21.16 -11.18
CA GLN A 457 19.35 -21.68 -10.00
C GLN A 457 18.10 -22.45 -10.41
N GLY A 458 17.83 -23.58 -9.77
CA GLY A 458 16.61 -24.37 -9.97
C GLY A 458 16.77 -25.81 -9.47
N PHE A 459 15.76 -26.65 -9.71
CA PHE A 459 15.82 -28.05 -9.25
C PHE A 459 16.91 -28.87 -9.95
N GLY A 460 17.32 -28.45 -11.16
CA GLY A 460 18.45 -29.04 -11.89
C GLY A 460 19.83 -28.68 -11.31
N VAL A 461 19.89 -27.77 -10.33
CA VAL A 461 21.13 -27.39 -9.64
C VAL A 461 21.23 -28.08 -8.28
N SER A 462 20.34 -27.72 -7.36
CA SER A 462 20.27 -28.31 -6.01
C SER A 462 19.04 -27.77 -5.28
N LYS A 463 18.55 -28.55 -4.31
CA LYS A 463 17.53 -28.10 -3.36
C LYS A 463 18.10 -27.00 -2.44
N ALA A 464 17.19 -26.23 -1.83
CA ALA A 464 17.56 -25.26 -0.81
C ALA A 464 18.10 -25.98 0.43
N LEU A 465 19.13 -25.40 1.04
CA LEU A 465 19.69 -25.84 2.31
C LEU A 465 19.04 -25.05 3.46
N ASN A 466 18.88 -25.68 4.62
CA ASN A 466 18.65 -24.92 5.85
C ASN A 466 19.99 -24.38 6.39
N GLU A 467 19.93 -23.55 7.41
CA GLU A 467 21.11 -22.92 8.03
C GLU A 467 22.12 -23.95 8.57
N THR A 468 21.64 -24.97 9.28
CA THR A 468 22.49 -26.02 9.85
C THR A 468 23.25 -26.79 8.76
N ASP A 469 22.56 -27.19 7.69
CA ASP A 469 23.14 -27.90 6.56
C ASP A 469 24.16 -27.03 5.81
N LEU A 470 23.90 -25.72 5.68
CA LEU A 470 24.83 -24.77 5.09
C LEU A 470 26.12 -24.68 5.91
N ILE A 471 26.01 -24.52 7.22
CA ILE A 471 27.16 -24.41 8.13
C ILE A 471 27.98 -25.72 8.10
N HIS A 472 27.33 -26.88 8.15
CA HIS A 472 28.02 -28.17 8.06
C HIS A 472 28.74 -28.37 6.72
N ARG A 473 28.21 -27.82 5.62
CA ARG A 473 28.83 -27.91 4.30
C ARG A 473 30.21 -27.25 4.23
N TYR A 474 30.48 -26.24 5.05
CA TYR A 474 31.71 -25.44 4.99
C TYR A 474 32.62 -25.57 6.22
N ASN A 475 32.19 -26.31 7.24
CA ASN A 475 32.96 -26.54 8.47
C ASN A 475 33.41 -28.00 8.64
N ASN A 476 33.31 -28.82 7.58
CA ASN A 476 33.82 -30.20 7.53
C ASN A 476 35.07 -30.32 6.68
#